data_AF-A0A317YJM7-F1
#
_entry.id   AF-A0A317YJM7-F1
#
_cell.length_a   1.000
_cell.length_b   1.000
_cell.length_c   1.000
_cell.angle_alpha   90.00
_cell.angle_beta   90.00
_cell.angle_gamma   90.00
#
_symmetry.space_group_name_H-M   'P 1'
#
loop_
_entity.id
_entity.type
_entity.pdbx_description
1 polymer ?
#
loop_
_entity_poly.entity_id
_entity_poly.type
_entity_poly.pdbx_seq_one_letter_code
_entity_poly.pdbx_strand_id
1 'polypeptide(L)'
;MAIPVEEAIAALSTFSLELYSKFQDEQPDVQGLAVLLSSERYATNSPIEYSDVAAYRLSLGEDTKAINQLNTLIKEGKEMTSLLYTYRSCVKALPQLPDSMKHNQADLYLETYQVLDMEMSHLREIQRWQASAASKLAADMQRFSRPERLVNGPTITHFWSMLKLLDVLLQLDHLKNAKASIPNDFSWYKRYMVMP
;
A
#
# COMPACT_ATOMS: atom_id res chain seq x y z
N MET A 1 47.17 3.06 -19.94
CA MET A 1 46.97 2.10 -21.04
C MET A 1 45.47 1.97 -21.24
N ALA A 2 44.96 2.51 -22.35
CA ALA A 2 43.55 2.38 -22.71
C ALA A 2 43.35 1.01 -23.36
N ILE A 3 42.38 0.24 -22.88
CA ILE A 3 42.00 -1.03 -23.50
C ILE A 3 41.39 -0.69 -24.88
N PRO A 4 41.90 -1.27 -25.97
CA PRO A 4 41.36 -1.02 -27.31
C PRO A 4 39.89 -1.47 -27.38
N VAL A 5 39.06 -0.67 -28.04
CA VAL A 5 37.61 -0.85 -28.11
C VAL A 5 37.24 -2.22 -28.70
N GLU A 6 38.09 -2.75 -29.59
CA GLU A 6 37.93 -4.07 -30.18
C GLU A 6 38.00 -5.20 -29.14
N GLU A 7 38.81 -5.06 -28.09
CA GLU A 7 38.99 -6.06 -27.04
C GLU A 7 37.81 -6.06 -26.06
N ALA A 8 37.22 -4.89 -25.80
CA ALA A 8 35.98 -4.76 -25.02
C ALA A 8 34.76 -5.33 -25.77
N ILE A 9 34.71 -5.16 -27.10
CA ILE A 9 33.66 -5.75 -27.94
C ILE A 9 33.81 -7.28 -28.01
N ALA A 10 35.04 -7.80 -28.09
CA ALA A 10 35.28 -9.24 -28.06
C ALA A 10 34.84 -9.89 -26.74
N ALA A 11 35.10 -9.24 -25.60
CA ALA A 11 34.65 -9.71 -24.29
C ALA A 11 33.11 -9.73 -24.13
N LEU A 12 32.41 -8.77 -24.75
CA LEU A 12 30.95 -8.74 -24.80
C LEU A 12 30.37 -9.79 -25.77
N SER A 13 31.10 -10.14 -26.83
CA SER A 13 30.69 -11.17 -27.80
C SER A 13 30.72 -12.59 -27.20
N THR A 14 31.59 -12.85 -26.22
CA THR A 14 31.59 -14.11 -25.44
C THR A 14 30.30 -14.30 -24.62
N PHE A 15 29.54 -13.23 -24.38
CA PHE A 15 28.21 -13.24 -23.73
C PHE A 15 27.05 -13.29 -24.73
N SER A 16 27.28 -13.65 -25.99
CA SER A 16 26.22 -13.80 -26.98
C SER A 16 25.41 -15.08 -26.72
N LEU A 17 24.09 -14.92 -26.56
CA LEU A 17 23.08 -15.98 -26.33
C LEU A 17 23.11 -17.11 -27.38
N GLU A 18 23.72 -16.88 -28.56
CA GLU A 18 23.91 -17.90 -29.60
C GLU A 18 24.86 -19.04 -29.18
N LEU A 19 25.84 -18.77 -28.30
CA LEU A 19 26.73 -19.84 -27.81
C LEU A 19 26.00 -20.79 -26.84
N TYR A 20 24.99 -20.28 -26.13
CA TYR A 20 24.15 -21.08 -25.25
C TYR A 20 23.21 -22.01 -26.02
N SER A 21 22.70 -21.54 -27.17
CA SER A 21 21.88 -22.33 -28.09
C SER A 21 22.65 -23.53 -28.68
N LYS A 22 23.95 -23.36 -28.97
CA LYS A 22 24.78 -24.41 -29.58
C LYS A 22 25.20 -25.53 -28.61
N PHE A 23 25.05 -25.33 -27.30
CA PHE A 23 25.31 -26.35 -26.27
C PHE A 23 24.07 -27.18 -25.90
N GLN A 24 22.93 -26.93 -26.53
CA GLN A 24 21.64 -27.49 -26.12
C GLN A 24 21.27 -28.82 -26.81
N ASP A 25 22.02 -29.24 -27.84
CA ASP A 25 21.69 -30.43 -28.65
C ASP A 25 22.35 -31.76 -28.19
N GLU A 26 23.25 -31.75 -27.19
CA GLU A 26 23.83 -32.99 -26.62
C GLU A 26 23.95 -32.97 -25.08
N GLN A 27 22.84 -32.69 -24.37
CA GLN A 27 22.76 -33.04 -22.95
C GLN A 27 21.74 -34.16 -22.72
N PRO A 28 22.09 -35.21 -21.93
CA PRO A 28 21.12 -36.23 -21.55
C PRO A 28 19.99 -35.58 -20.75
N ASP A 29 18.75 -35.94 -21.09
CA ASP A 29 17.56 -35.39 -20.47
C ASP A 29 17.45 -35.88 -19.01
N VAL A 30 17.95 -35.07 -18.07
CA VAL A 30 17.78 -35.27 -16.62
C VAL A 30 16.48 -34.58 -16.15
N GLN A 31 15.44 -34.52 -17.00
CA GLN A 31 14.12 -34.11 -16.57
C GLN A 31 13.48 -35.24 -15.74
N GLY A 32 13.83 -35.29 -14.46
CA GLY A 32 12.90 -35.74 -13.44
C GLY A 32 11.63 -34.86 -13.50
N LEU A 33 10.48 -35.45 -13.14
CA LEU A 33 9.17 -34.80 -13.10
C LEU A 33 9.31 -33.32 -12.70
N ALA A 34 8.91 -32.40 -13.58
CA ALA A 34 8.88 -30.97 -13.29
C ALA A 34 7.79 -30.67 -12.24
N VAL A 35 8.01 -31.11 -11.00
CA VAL A 35 7.36 -30.53 -9.85
C VAL A 35 7.94 -29.12 -9.76
N LEU A 36 7.12 -28.14 -10.12
CA LEU A 36 7.39 -26.72 -9.95
C LEU A 36 7.63 -26.44 -8.45
N LEU A 37 8.84 -26.66 -7.97
CA LEU A 37 9.29 -26.12 -6.69
C LEU A 37 9.48 -24.61 -6.89
N SER A 38 8.59 -23.84 -6.28
CA SER A 38 8.45 -22.38 -6.27
C SER A 38 7.71 -21.75 -7.47
N SER A 39 6.42 -21.50 -7.26
CA SER A 39 5.67 -20.43 -7.94
C SER A 39 6.12 -19.02 -7.52
N GLU A 40 7.17 -18.89 -6.71
CA GLU A 40 7.63 -17.62 -6.16
C GLU A 40 9.12 -17.47 -6.45
N ARG A 41 9.48 -17.10 -7.69
CA ARG A 41 10.88 -16.77 -8.05
C ARG A 41 11.40 -15.51 -7.33
N TYR A 42 10.55 -14.80 -6.57
CA TYR A 42 10.89 -13.62 -5.79
C TYR A 42 10.04 -13.58 -4.51
N ALA A 43 10.50 -14.23 -3.44
CA ALA A 43 9.88 -14.11 -2.13
C ALA A 43 10.19 -12.72 -1.54
N THR A 44 9.26 -11.77 -1.74
CA THR A 44 9.30 -10.44 -1.08
C THR A 44 8.64 -10.45 0.30
N ASN A 45 8.25 -11.63 0.77
CA ASN A 45 7.59 -11.82 2.06
C ASN A 45 8.50 -12.65 2.97
N SER A 46 8.77 -12.15 4.18
CA SER A 46 9.51 -12.87 5.21
C SER A 46 8.52 -13.47 6.22
N PRO A 47 8.56 -14.79 6.50
CA PRO A 47 7.72 -15.42 7.52
C PRO A 47 7.91 -14.86 8.94
N ILE A 48 9.05 -14.21 9.19
CA ILE A 48 9.41 -13.59 10.47
C ILE A 48 9.45 -12.06 10.39
N GLU A 49 8.84 -11.47 9.35
CA GLU A 49 8.82 -10.02 9.14
C GLU A 49 10.23 -9.39 9.26
N TYR A 50 11.24 -10.07 8.71
CA TYR A 50 12.62 -9.60 8.77
C TYR A 50 13.12 -9.30 10.21
N SER A 51 12.60 -9.98 11.23
CA SER A 51 13.04 -9.80 12.61
C SER A 51 14.54 -10.13 12.74
N ASP A 52 15.34 -9.15 13.15
CA ASP A 52 16.78 -9.33 13.32
C ASP A 52 17.11 -9.84 14.74
N VAL A 53 18.01 -10.82 14.84
CA VAL A 53 18.57 -11.25 16.12
C VAL A 53 19.80 -10.38 16.35
N ALA A 54 19.81 -9.61 17.45
CA ALA A 54 20.82 -8.59 17.77
C ALA A 54 22.29 -9.10 17.87
N ALA A 55 22.52 -10.39 17.62
CA ALA A 55 23.83 -11.01 17.59
C ALA A 55 24.73 -10.52 16.44
N TYR A 56 24.17 -10.04 15.32
CA TYR A 56 24.96 -9.60 14.15
C TYR A 56 24.46 -8.25 13.61
N ARG A 57 25.38 -7.30 13.36
CA ARG A 57 25.05 -6.03 12.70
C ARG A 57 25.05 -6.23 11.18
N LEU A 58 23.87 -6.43 10.61
CA LEU A 58 23.68 -6.56 9.16
C LEU A 58 23.72 -5.19 8.46
N SER A 59 24.33 -5.13 7.28
CA SER A 59 24.40 -3.91 6.45
C SER A 59 23.02 -3.39 5.98
N LEU A 60 22.00 -4.26 6.00
CA LEU A 60 20.63 -4.00 5.54
C LEU A 60 19.64 -3.70 6.68
N GLY A 61 20.11 -3.59 7.93
CA GLY A 61 19.21 -3.45 9.08
C GLY A 61 18.29 -2.22 9.05
N GLU A 62 18.73 -1.11 8.43
CA GLU A 62 17.88 0.07 8.22
C GLU A 62 16.75 -0.21 7.22
N ASP A 63 17.05 -0.91 6.13
CA ASP A 63 16.07 -1.20 5.08
C ASP A 63 15.05 -2.22 5.58
N THR A 64 15.48 -3.21 6.34
CA THR A 64 14.60 -4.13 7.06
C THR A 64 13.59 -3.41 7.96
N LYS A 65 14.04 -2.44 8.76
CA LYS A 65 13.14 -1.62 9.61
C LYS A 65 12.16 -0.81 8.76
N ALA A 66 12.62 -0.22 7.67
CA ALA A 66 11.77 0.55 6.77
C ALA A 66 10.73 -0.33 6.06
N ILE A 67 11.10 -1.53 5.62
CA ILE A 67 10.19 -2.51 5.02
C ILE A 67 9.09 -2.91 6.01
N ASN A 68 9.45 -3.15 7.27
CA ASN A 68 8.46 -3.51 8.31
C ASN A 68 7.47 -2.39 8.56
N GLN A 69 7.94 -1.13 8.63
CA GLN A 69 7.05 0.04 8.73
C GLN A 69 6.09 0.12 7.54
N LEU A 70 6.58 -0.11 6.31
CA LEU A 70 5.73 -0.13 5.12
C LEU A 70 4.71 -1.27 5.18
N ASN A 71 5.09 -2.46 5.64
CA ASN A 71 4.19 -3.60 5.77
C ASN A 71 3.07 -3.35 6.79
N THR A 72 3.38 -2.72 7.92
CA THR A 72 2.38 -2.27 8.90
C THR A 72 1.39 -1.31 8.27
N LEU A 73 1.89 -0.28 7.57
CA LEU A 73 1.03 0.69 6.88
C LEU A 73 0.15 0.01 5.81
N ILE A 74 0.69 -0.94 5.03
CA ILE A 74 -0.09 -1.69 4.03
C ILE A 74 -1.23 -2.46 4.70
N LYS A 75 -0.98 -3.08 5.86
CA LYS A 75 -2.00 -3.83 6.60
C LYS A 75 -3.11 -2.89 7.10
N GLU A 76 -2.73 -1.83 7.82
CA GLU A 76 -3.66 -0.81 8.30
C GLU A 76 -4.47 -0.19 7.16
N GLY A 77 -3.83 0.12 6.03
CA GLY A 77 -4.50 0.71 4.88
C GLY A 77 -5.54 -0.21 4.22
N LYS A 78 -5.36 -1.53 4.28
CA LYS A 78 -6.38 -2.50 3.86
C LYS A 78 -7.58 -2.52 4.80
N GLU A 79 -7.36 -2.34 6.10
CA GLU A 79 -8.42 -2.22 7.10
C GLU A 79 -9.21 -0.91 6.88
N MET A 80 -8.52 0.22 6.68
CA MET A 80 -9.12 1.52 6.35
C MET A 80 -9.93 1.47 5.05
N THR A 81 -9.38 0.82 4.02
CA THR A 81 -10.07 0.57 2.74
C THR A 81 -11.33 -0.25 2.93
N SER A 82 -11.29 -1.27 3.78
CA SER A 82 -12.45 -2.12 4.08
C SER A 82 -13.53 -1.34 4.82
N LEU A 83 -13.16 -0.52 5.81
CA LEU A 83 -14.07 0.36 6.53
C LEU A 83 -14.80 1.30 5.57
N LEU A 84 -14.04 2.00 4.71
CA LEU A 84 -14.59 2.92 3.73
C LEU A 84 -15.46 2.22 2.67
N TYR A 85 -15.08 1.01 2.24
CA TYR A 85 -15.87 0.20 1.33
C TYR A 85 -17.24 -0.17 1.91
N THR A 86 -17.28 -0.53 3.20
CA THR A 86 -18.52 -0.88 3.90
C THR A 86 -19.35 0.32 4.35
N TYR A 87 -18.82 1.54 4.28
CA TYR A 87 -19.53 2.76 4.66
C TYR A 87 -20.85 2.91 3.89
N ARG A 88 -21.95 3.10 4.62
CA ARG A 88 -23.30 3.37 4.10
C ARG A 88 -23.83 4.66 4.71
N SER A 89 -24.70 5.36 3.98
CA SER A 89 -25.23 6.64 4.46
C SER A 89 -26.09 6.46 5.71
N CYS A 90 -25.75 7.16 6.78
CA CYS A 90 -26.55 7.25 8.01
C CYS A 90 -27.81 8.07 7.76
N VAL A 91 -27.71 9.16 6.98
CA VAL A 91 -28.83 10.07 6.72
C VAL A 91 -29.92 9.39 5.87
N LYS A 92 -29.53 8.55 4.91
CA LYS A 92 -30.50 7.77 4.12
C LYS A 92 -31.28 6.74 4.94
N ALA A 93 -30.79 6.36 6.13
CA ALA A 93 -31.48 5.44 7.02
C ALA A 93 -32.57 6.13 7.86
N LEU A 94 -32.64 7.46 7.84
CA LEU A 94 -33.60 8.20 8.67
C LEU A 94 -35.04 8.02 8.19
N PRO A 95 -35.98 7.72 9.11
CA PRO A 95 -37.38 7.62 8.77
C PRO A 95 -37.96 8.99 8.40
N GLN A 96 -38.86 9.02 7.42
CA GLN A 96 -39.68 10.20 7.18
C GLN A 96 -40.77 10.25 8.25
N LEU A 97 -40.71 11.23 9.15
CA LEU A 97 -41.68 11.37 10.23
C LEU A 97 -42.95 12.10 9.73
N PRO A 98 -44.16 11.59 10.05
CA PRO A 98 -45.41 12.31 9.82
C PRO A 98 -45.55 13.50 10.78
N ASP A 99 -46.34 14.51 10.39
CA ASP A 99 -46.51 15.78 11.13
C ASP A 99 -46.95 15.61 12.60
N SER A 100 -47.64 14.51 12.92
CA SER A 100 -48.09 14.18 14.28
C SER A 100 -46.95 13.83 15.25
N MET A 101 -45.78 13.42 14.74
CA MET A 101 -44.62 13.00 15.54
C MET A 101 -43.50 14.04 15.59
N LYS A 102 -43.78 15.29 15.22
CA LYS A 102 -42.81 16.41 15.28
C LYS A 102 -42.20 16.63 16.66
N HIS A 103 -42.91 16.26 17.74
CA HIS A 103 -42.38 16.38 19.10
C HIS A 103 -41.19 15.43 19.37
N ASN A 104 -41.15 14.25 18.74
CA ASN A 104 -40.04 13.28 18.85
C ASN A 104 -38.92 13.54 17.84
N GLN A 105 -39.06 14.56 17.00
CA GLN A 105 -38.10 14.86 15.93
C GLN A 105 -36.76 15.36 16.50
N ALA A 106 -36.80 16.10 17.61
CA ALA A 106 -35.59 16.60 18.27
C ALA A 106 -34.74 15.45 18.81
N ASP A 107 -35.35 14.49 19.51
CA ASP A 107 -34.65 13.32 20.06
C ASP A 107 -34.06 12.45 18.93
N LEU A 108 -34.82 12.20 17.87
CA LEU A 108 -34.32 11.47 16.69
C LEU A 108 -33.10 12.16 16.07
N TYR A 109 -33.13 13.48 15.91
CA TYR A 109 -32.02 14.24 15.34
C TYR A 109 -30.79 14.24 16.25
N LEU A 110 -30.99 14.28 17.58
CA LEU A 110 -29.91 14.17 18.54
C LEU A 110 -29.24 12.79 18.47
N GLU A 111 -30.01 11.70 18.45
CA GLU A 111 -29.48 10.35 18.28
C GLU A 111 -28.75 10.19 16.94
N THR A 112 -29.32 10.73 15.86
CA THR A 112 -28.69 10.75 14.54
C THR A 112 -27.35 11.48 14.56
N TYR A 113 -27.28 12.62 15.25
CA TYR A 113 -26.06 13.39 15.37
C TYR A 113 -24.96 12.60 16.10
N GLN A 114 -25.30 11.88 17.18
CA GLN A 114 -24.35 11.03 17.91
C GLN A 114 -23.77 9.93 17.01
N VAL A 115 -24.60 9.29 16.19
CA VAL A 115 -24.15 8.29 15.22
C VAL A 115 -23.24 8.93 14.16
N LEU A 116 -23.64 10.09 13.63
CA LEU A 116 -22.84 10.81 12.64
C LEU A 116 -21.49 11.26 13.22
N ASP A 117 -21.40 11.73 14.45
CA ASP A 117 -20.12 12.16 15.04
C ASP A 117 -19.14 10.98 15.16
N MET A 118 -19.62 9.81 15.58
CA MET A 118 -18.83 8.59 15.63
C MET A 118 -18.30 8.23 14.23
N GLU A 119 -19.14 8.25 13.20
CA GLU A 119 -18.73 8.00 11.82
C GLU A 119 -17.75 9.05 11.29
N MET A 120 -17.95 10.32 11.63
CA MET A 120 -17.00 11.38 11.30
C MET A 120 -15.66 11.18 12.00
N SER A 121 -15.64 10.59 13.19
CA SER A 121 -14.40 10.21 13.88
C SER A 121 -13.62 9.15 13.09
N HIS A 122 -14.27 8.10 12.60
CA HIS A 122 -13.63 7.08 11.76
C HIS A 122 -13.09 7.69 10.45
N LEU A 123 -13.83 8.59 9.82
CA LEU A 123 -13.36 9.29 8.61
C LEU A 123 -12.14 10.18 8.88
N ARG A 124 -12.09 10.84 10.05
CA ARG A 124 -10.91 11.62 10.48
C ARG A 124 -9.70 10.71 10.73
N GLU A 125 -9.91 9.51 11.27
CA GLU A 125 -8.85 8.52 11.46
C GLU A 125 -8.26 8.06 10.12
N ILE A 126 -9.13 7.70 9.16
CA ILE A 126 -8.71 7.36 7.78
C ILE A 126 -7.88 8.52 7.17
N GLN A 127 -8.33 9.76 7.33
CA GLN A 127 -7.60 10.93 6.82
C GLN A 127 -6.21 11.09 7.45
N ARG A 128 -6.11 10.93 8.78
CA ARG A 128 -4.82 11.02 9.50
C ARG A 128 -3.88 9.90 9.07
N TRP A 129 -4.40 8.69 8.96
CA TRP A 129 -3.65 7.53 8.47
C TRP A 129 -3.14 7.78 7.05
N GLN A 130 -3.99 8.24 6.13
CA GLN A 130 -3.63 8.53 4.74
C GLN A 130 -2.48 9.56 4.68
N ALA A 131 -2.57 10.64 5.48
CA ALA A 131 -1.52 11.66 5.53
C ALA A 131 -0.18 11.09 6.04
N SER A 132 -0.21 10.24 7.07
CA SER A 132 0.97 9.57 7.61
C SER A 132 1.60 8.61 6.58
N ALA A 133 0.79 7.76 5.97
CA ALA A 133 1.21 6.80 4.95
C ALA A 133 1.82 7.49 3.71
N ALA A 134 1.17 8.55 3.20
CA ALA A 134 1.67 9.33 2.08
C ALA A 134 2.99 10.04 2.42
N SER A 135 3.13 10.58 3.64
CA SER A 135 4.37 11.21 4.10
C SER A 135 5.52 10.21 4.17
N LYS A 136 5.28 9.01 4.71
CA LYS A 136 6.28 7.93 4.76
C LYS A 136 6.69 7.48 3.35
N LEU A 137 5.73 7.26 2.45
CA LEU A 137 6.02 6.89 1.06
C LEU A 137 6.86 7.97 0.36
N ALA A 138 6.49 9.24 0.49
CA ALA A 138 7.23 10.35 -0.08
C ALA A 138 8.65 10.45 0.48
N ALA A 139 8.83 10.23 1.78
CA ALA A 139 10.15 10.23 2.41
C ALA A 139 11.06 9.12 1.85
N ASP A 140 10.52 7.91 1.65
CA ASP A 140 11.28 6.80 1.07
C ASP A 140 11.61 7.07 -0.42
N MET A 141 10.65 7.56 -1.20
CA MET A 141 10.89 7.95 -2.59
C MET A 141 11.98 9.04 -2.68
N GLN A 142 11.92 10.06 -1.83
CA GLN A 142 12.95 11.10 -1.77
C GLN A 142 14.32 10.56 -1.35
N ARG A 143 14.38 9.62 -0.41
CA ARG A 143 15.64 8.97 0.03
C ARG A 143 16.34 8.28 -1.13
N PHE A 144 15.59 7.60 -2.01
CA PHE A 144 16.14 6.83 -3.12
C PHE A 144 16.38 7.64 -4.39
N SER A 145 15.74 8.80 -4.54
CA SER A 145 16.00 9.73 -5.65
C SER A 145 17.28 10.58 -5.48
N ARG A 146 17.97 10.48 -4.33
CA ARG A 146 19.22 11.22 -4.08
C ARG A 146 20.37 10.66 -4.94
N PRO A 147 21.25 11.50 -5.52
CA PRO A 147 22.35 11.05 -6.40
C PRO A 147 23.24 9.98 -5.77
N GLU A 148 23.49 10.07 -4.46
CA GLU A 148 24.32 9.13 -3.70
C GLU A 148 23.68 7.73 -3.58
N ARG A 149 22.38 7.63 -3.81
CA ARG A 149 21.58 6.40 -3.69
C ARG A 149 21.06 5.87 -5.03
N LEU A 150 21.26 6.59 -6.14
CA LEU A 150 20.89 6.11 -7.48
C LEU A 150 21.70 4.87 -7.89
N VAL A 151 22.95 4.76 -7.42
CA VAL A 151 23.83 3.60 -7.69
C VAL A 151 23.46 2.40 -6.82
N ASN A 152 23.03 2.64 -5.57
CA ASN A 152 22.69 1.62 -4.57
C ASN A 152 21.22 1.72 -4.16
N GLY A 153 20.32 1.74 -5.16
CA GLY A 153 18.89 1.98 -4.98
C GLY A 153 18.19 1.06 -3.96
N PRO A 154 16.86 1.20 -3.80
CA PRO A 154 16.12 0.35 -2.86
C PRO A 154 16.30 -1.12 -3.20
N THR A 155 16.32 -1.97 -2.18
CA THR A 155 16.16 -3.40 -2.40
C THR A 155 14.85 -3.69 -3.14
N ILE A 156 14.79 -4.78 -3.91
CA ILE A 156 13.58 -5.19 -4.65
C ILE A 156 12.38 -5.27 -3.70
N THR A 157 12.57 -5.80 -2.49
CA THR A 157 11.54 -5.88 -1.46
C THR A 157 11.04 -4.50 -1.02
N HIS A 158 11.94 -3.55 -0.74
CA HIS A 158 11.55 -2.20 -0.34
C HIS A 158 10.76 -1.51 -1.46
N PHE A 159 11.24 -1.61 -2.70
CA PHE A 159 10.53 -1.09 -3.86
C PHE A 159 9.13 -1.69 -4.01
N TRP A 160 9.00 -3.00 -3.84
CA TRP A 160 7.72 -3.70 -3.89
C TRP A 160 6.76 -3.26 -2.78
N SER A 161 7.26 -3.07 -1.55
CA SER A 161 6.45 -2.55 -0.45
C SER A 161 6.01 -1.09 -0.70
N MET A 162 6.85 -0.24 -1.30
CA MET A 162 6.42 1.11 -1.70
C MET A 162 5.29 1.06 -2.74
N LEU A 163 5.39 0.20 -3.75
CA LEU A 163 4.34 0.02 -4.76
C LEU A 163 3.03 -0.48 -4.15
N LYS A 164 3.08 -1.46 -3.24
CA LYS A 164 1.90 -1.94 -2.51
C LYS A 164 1.25 -0.83 -1.69
N LEU A 165 2.03 0.01 -1.01
CA LEU A 165 1.49 1.13 -0.24
C LEU A 165 0.84 2.18 -1.15
N LEU A 166 1.47 2.48 -2.30
CA LEU A 166 0.90 3.38 -3.31
C LEU A 166 -0.44 2.85 -3.85
N ASP A 167 -0.53 1.56 -4.17
CA ASP A 167 -1.76 0.91 -4.62
C ASP A 167 -2.89 1.06 -3.59
N VAL A 168 -2.61 0.83 -2.31
CA VAL A 168 -3.60 1.02 -1.23
C VAL A 168 -4.07 2.48 -1.14
N LEU A 169 -3.16 3.45 -1.25
CA LEU A 169 -3.52 4.87 -1.25
C LEU A 169 -4.41 5.25 -2.44
N LEU A 170 -4.12 4.71 -3.63
CA LEU A 170 -4.92 4.94 -4.84
C LEU A 170 -6.31 4.31 -4.72
N GLN A 171 -6.40 3.08 -4.20
CA GLN A 171 -7.68 2.41 -3.96
C GLN A 171 -8.54 3.19 -2.95
N LEU A 172 -7.93 3.70 -1.87
CA LEU A 172 -8.63 4.50 -0.88
C LEU A 172 -9.16 5.81 -1.47
N ASP A 173 -8.37 6.51 -2.28
CA ASP A 173 -8.81 7.76 -2.92
C ASP A 173 -9.95 7.50 -3.93
N HIS A 174 -9.83 6.43 -4.72
CA HIS A 174 -10.88 6.01 -5.63
C HIS A 174 -12.20 5.69 -4.89
N LEU A 175 -12.14 4.92 -3.80
CA LEU A 175 -13.32 4.60 -3.00
C LEU A 175 -13.96 5.83 -2.36
N LYS A 176 -13.15 6.75 -1.84
CA LYS A 176 -13.62 8.03 -1.31
C LYS A 176 -14.40 8.80 -2.39
N ASN A 177 -13.85 8.90 -3.59
CA ASN A 177 -14.46 9.64 -4.70
C ASN A 177 -15.74 8.95 -5.23
N ALA A 178 -15.81 7.62 -5.18
CA ALA A 178 -16.99 6.86 -5.60
C ALA A 178 -18.18 6.96 -4.61
N LYS A 179 -17.94 7.33 -3.35
CA LYS A 179 -18.94 7.31 -2.28
C LYS A 179 -19.61 8.66 -2.05
N ALA A 180 -20.63 8.95 -2.85
CA ALA A 180 -21.47 10.15 -2.69
C ALA A 180 -22.19 10.27 -1.32
N SER A 181 -22.30 9.18 -0.55
CA SER A 181 -22.87 9.19 0.81
C SER A 181 -22.05 10.02 1.79
N ILE A 182 -20.73 10.02 1.68
CA ILE A 182 -19.82 10.71 2.59
C ILE A 182 -20.05 12.24 2.60
N PRO A 183 -20.03 12.95 1.45
CA PRO A 183 -20.26 14.39 1.44
C PRO A 183 -21.70 14.76 1.86
N ASN A 184 -22.67 13.88 1.62
CA ASN A 184 -24.06 14.09 2.05
C ASN A 184 -24.19 14.03 3.57
N ASP A 185 -23.67 12.97 4.19
CA ASP A 185 -23.70 12.77 5.64
C ASP A 185 -22.89 13.86 6.36
N PHE A 186 -21.74 14.25 5.81
CA PHE A 186 -20.95 15.37 6.34
C PHE A 186 -21.70 16.71 6.26
N SER A 187 -22.43 16.96 5.16
CA SER A 187 -23.25 18.16 5.02
C SER A 187 -24.38 18.21 6.05
N TRP A 188 -24.96 17.05 6.37
CA TRP A 188 -25.98 16.92 7.40
C TRP A 188 -25.38 17.15 8.79
N TYR A 189 -24.27 16.47 9.12
CA TYR A 189 -23.52 16.66 10.36
C TYR A 189 -23.22 18.14 10.66
N LYS A 190 -22.73 18.90 9.66
CA LYS A 190 -22.47 20.35 9.82
C LYS A 190 -23.71 21.18 10.14
N ARG A 191 -24.89 20.81 9.63
CA ARG A 191 -26.14 21.56 9.88
C ARG A 191 -26.61 21.42 11.33
N TYR A 192 -26.47 20.23 11.90
CA TYR A 192 -26.91 19.95 13.28
C TYR A 192 -25.87 20.34 14.33
N MET A 193 -24.58 20.32 14.00
CA MET A 193 -23.54 20.88 14.88
C MET A 193 -23.72 22.39 15.16
N VAL A 194 -24.43 23.10 14.26
CA VAL A 194 -24.69 24.55 14.34
C VAL A 194 -26.09 24.85 14.91
N MET A 195 -26.91 23.83 15.17
CA MET A 195 -28.16 24.05 15.91
C MET A 195 -27.82 24.25 17.41
N PRO A 196 -28.17 25.42 17.99
CA PRO A 196 -27.86 25.77 19.37
C PRO A 196 -28.64 24.92 20.39
#